data_AF-A0A2V2RI91-F1
#
_entry.id   AF-A0A2V2RI91-F1
#
_cell.length_a   1.000
_cell.length_b   1.000
_cell.length_c   1.000
_cell.angle_alpha   90.00
_cell.angle_beta   90.00
_cell.angle_gamma   90.00
#
_symmetry.space_group_name_H-M   'P 1'
#
loop_
_entity.id
_entity.type
_entity.pdbx_description
1 polymer ?
#
loop_
_entity_poly.entity_id
_entity_poly.type
_entity_poly.pdbx_seq_one_letter_code
_entity_poly.pdbx_strand_id
1 'polypeptide(L)'
;MGDMYVLNADQMRAADAHAIDTLKIPSLQLMENAATQVTRVICETYPEPDRVVIVCGKGNNGGDGMAVARMLQERGWNTSLLLLASSSDLKNDPATNWKRAIETGVHCFENIGPADLQVHFSEAKLLVDALFGTVLSKSL
;
A
#
# COMPACT_ATOMS: atom_id res chain seq x y z
N MET A 1 -29.29 1.89 8.15
CA MET A 1 -27.90 1.38 8.07
C MET A 1 -28.02 -0.11 7.82
N GLY A 2 -27.44 -0.61 6.73
CA GLY A 2 -27.40 -2.06 6.50
C GLY A 2 -26.39 -2.71 7.44
N ASP A 3 -26.58 -4.00 7.71
CA ASP A 3 -25.62 -4.78 8.50
C ASP A 3 -24.24 -4.77 7.83
N MET A 4 -23.19 -4.61 8.65
CA MET A 4 -21.81 -4.70 8.19
C MET A 4 -21.37 -6.16 8.19
N TYR A 5 -21.19 -6.72 7.00
CA TYR A 5 -20.67 -8.08 6.84
C TYR A 5 -19.15 -8.07 6.78
N VAL A 6 -18.51 -8.89 7.62
CA VAL A 6 -17.06 -9.12 7.57
C VAL A 6 -16.80 -10.37 6.74
N LEU A 7 -16.11 -10.20 5.61
CA LEU A 7 -15.77 -11.30 4.70
C LEU A 7 -14.52 -12.04 5.18
N ASN A 8 -14.49 -13.36 5.01
CA ASN A 8 -13.26 -14.13 5.11
C ASN A 8 -12.40 -13.97 3.83
N ALA A 9 -11.19 -14.53 3.82
CA ALA A 9 -10.25 -14.38 2.71
C ALA A 9 -10.77 -14.95 1.36
N ASP A 10 -11.49 -16.08 1.38
CA ASP A 10 -12.09 -16.66 0.18
C ASP A 10 -13.22 -15.78 -0.36
N GLN A 11 -14.05 -15.25 0.53
CA GLN A 11 -15.15 -14.35 0.18
C GLN A 11 -14.64 -13.01 -0.36
N MET A 12 -13.57 -12.45 0.22
CA MET A 12 -12.95 -11.23 -0.31
C MET A 12 -12.38 -11.46 -1.71
N ARG A 13 -11.68 -12.58 -1.93
CA ARG A 13 -11.19 -12.96 -3.27
C ARG A 13 -12.33 -13.12 -4.27
N ALA A 14 -13.45 -13.72 -3.87
CA ALA A 14 -14.62 -13.86 -4.72
C ALA A 14 -15.26 -12.51 -5.05
N ALA A 15 -15.29 -11.58 -4.09
CA ALA A 15 -15.79 -10.22 -4.30
C ALA A 15 -14.90 -9.44 -5.29
N ASP A 16 -13.58 -9.49 -5.12
CA ASP A 16 -12.63 -8.86 -6.05
C ASP A 16 -12.76 -9.45 -7.46
N ALA A 17 -12.82 -10.78 -7.57
CA ALA A 17 -13.00 -11.46 -8.86
C ALA A 17 -14.34 -11.06 -9.51
N HIS A 18 -15.42 -10.96 -8.74
CA HIS A 18 -16.70 -10.50 -9.27
C HIS A 18 -16.62 -9.05 -9.79
N ALA A 19 -15.97 -8.15 -9.06
CA ALA A 19 -15.78 -6.77 -9.49
C ALA A 19 -14.97 -6.67 -10.79
N ILE A 20 -13.93 -7.48 -10.94
CA ILE A 20 -13.07 -7.49 -12.12
C ILE A 20 -13.77 -8.17 -13.30
N ASP A 21 -14.25 -9.40 -13.12
CA ASP A 21 -14.70 -10.25 -14.20
C ASP A 21 -16.13 -9.93 -14.64
N THR A 22 -16.99 -9.54 -13.70
CA THR A 22 -18.41 -9.26 -13.97
C THR A 22 -18.65 -7.77 -14.15
N LEU A 23 -18.21 -6.95 -13.19
CA LEU A 23 -18.44 -5.50 -13.24
C LEU A 23 -17.42 -4.75 -14.11
N LYS A 24 -16.39 -5.45 -14.61
CA LYS A 24 -15.35 -4.91 -15.50
C LYS A 24 -14.57 -3.73 -14.89
N ILE A 25 -14.45 -3.71 -13.56
CA ILE A 25 -13.63 -2.73 -12.86
C ILE A 25 -12.17 -3.22 -12.91
N PRO A 26 -11.23 -2.42 -13.44
CA PRO A 26 -9.82 -2.84 -13.47
C PRO A 26 -9.28 -3.10 -12.06
N SER A 27 -8.44 -4.14 -11.90
CA SER A 27 -7.82 -4.47 -10.60
C SER A 27 -7.02 -3.30 -10.02
N LEU A 28 -6.30 -2.57 -10.87
CA LEU A 28 -5.61 -1.34 -10.50
C LEU A 28 -6.55 -0.28 -9.90
N GLN A 29 -7.78 -0.18 -10.40
CA GLN A 29 -8.76 0.77 -9.86
C GLN A 29 -9.26 0.33 -8.48
N LEU A 30 -9.42 -0.97 -8.23
CA LEU A 30 -9.77 -1.48 -6.90
C LEU A 30 -8.65 -1.15 -5.88
N MET A 31 -7.40 -1.35 -6.26
CA MET A 31 -6.21 -1.00 -5.48
C MET A 31 -6.14 0.52 -5.19
N GLU A 32 -6.34 1.36 -6.20
CA GLU A 32 -6.38 2.82 -6.03
C GLU A 32 -7.55 3.28 -5.14
N ASN A 33 -8.69 2.59 -5.19
CA ASN A 33 -9.81 2.87 -4.29
C ASN A 33 -9.48 2.52 -2.83
N ALA A 34 -8.85 1.37 -2.59
CA ALA A 34 -8.39 0.97 -1.25
C ALA A 34 -7.39 1.99 -0.70
N ALA A 35 -6.36 2.33 -1.49
CA ALA A 35 -5.37 3.33 -1.13
C ALA A 35 -6.00 4.71 -0.83
N THR A 36 -6.97 5.15 -1.64
CA THR A 36 -7.69 6.41 -1.41
C THR A 36 -8.34 6.45 -0.04
N GLN A 37 -8.97 5.35 0.40
CA GLN A 37 -9.61 5.29 1.71
C GLN A 37 -8.60 5.28 2.85
N VAL A 38 -7.48 4.56 2.70
CA VAL A 38 -6.39 4.57 3.68
C VAL A 38 -5.79 5.97 3.81
N THR A 39 -5.46 6.62 2.69
CA THR A 39 -4.94 7.99 2.69
C THR A 39 -5.94 8.96 3.34
N ARG A 40 -7.24 8.83 3.04
CA ARG A 40 -8.28 9.67 3.66
C ARG A 40 -8.25 9.55 5.19
N VAL A 41 -8.26 8.31 5.71
CA VAL A 41 -8.22 8.06 7.16
C VAL A 41 -6.94 8.61 7.80
N ILE A 42 -5.78 8.45 7.14
CA ILE A 42 -4.52 9.01 7.62
C ILE A 42 -4.60 10.53 7.73
N CYS A 43 -5.07 11.23 6.68
CA CYS A 43 -5.16 12.68 6.69
C CYS A 43 -6.22 13.22 7.68
N GLU A 44 -7.30 12.47 7.94
CA GLU A 44 -8.29 12.83 8.96
C GLU A 44 -7.73 12.64 10.38
N THR A 45 -6.94 11.59 10.59
CA THR A 45 -6.35 11.26 11.90
C THR A 45 -5.15 12.16 12.24
N TYR A 46 -4.38 12.54 11.21
CA TYR A 46 -3.19 13.37 11.30
C TYR A 46 -3.34 14.58 10.35
N PRO A 47 -4.00 15.66 10.80
CA PRO A 47 -4.33 16.80 9.95
C PRO A 47 -3.12 17.60 9.47
N GLU A 48 -2.03 17.53 10.23
CA GLU A 48 -0.75 18.17 9.88
C GLU A 48 0.18 17.11 9.28
N PRO A 49 0.55 17.23 7.98
CA PRO A 49 1.49 16.32 7.36
C PRO A 49 2.83 16.28 8.09
N ASP A 50 3.32 15.08 8.31
CA ASP A 50 4.60 14.83 9.00
C ASP A 50 5.35 13.71 8.24
N ARG A 51 6.38 13.13 8.85
CA ARG A 51 7.13 12.02 8.29
C ARG A 51 6.37 10.70 8.41
N VAL A 52 6.13 10.05 7.27
CA VAL A 52 5.51 8.73 7.19
C VAL A 52 6.44 7.74 6.51
N VAL A 53 6.51 6.53 7.06
CA VAL A 53 7.26 5.41 6.49
C VAL A 53 6.28 4.29 6.17
N ILE A 54 6.32 3.83 4.93
CA ILE A 54 5.43 2.78 4.42
C ILE A 54 6.31 1.59 4.06
N VAL A 55 6.04 0.43 4.67
CA VAL A 55 6.81 -0.80 4.42
C VAL A 55 5.98 -1.74 3.57
N CYS A 56 6.43 -2.01 2.35
CA CYS A 56 5.71 -2.79 1.37
C CYS A 56 6.36 -4.16 1.12
N GLY A 57 5.50 -5.17 0.98
CA GLY A 57 5.84 -6.41 0.29
C GLY A 57 5.74 -6.24 -1.24
N LYS A 58 6.01 -7.32 -1.99
CA LYS A 58 5.91 -7.32 -3.46
C LYS A 58 4.52 -7.63 -4.03
N GLY A 59 3.57 -8.01 -3.17
CA GLY A 59 2.22 -8.42 -3.55
C GLY A 59 1.23 -7.27 -3.65
N ASN A 60 -0.05 -7.58 -3.82
CA ASN A 60 -1.11 -6.58 -3.99
C ASN A 60 -1.20 -5.59 -2.81
N ASN A 61 -1.06 -6.07 -1.56
CA ASN A 61 -1.03 -5.20 -0.38
C ASN A 61 0.12 -4.18 -0.44
N GLY A 62 1.27 -4.60 -0.96
CA GLY A 62 2.38 -3.69 -1.24
C GLY A 62 2.04 -2.65 -2.31
N GLY A 63 1.30 -3.06 -3.35
CA GLY A 63 0.75 -2.17 -4.36
C GLY A 63 -0.23 -1.13 -3.81
N ASP A 64 -1.08 -1.51 -2.84
CA ASP A 64 -1.92 -0.58 -2.09
C ASP A 64 -1.06 0.44 -1.34
N GLY A 65 -0.04 -0.03 -0.60
CA GLY A 65 0.91 0.83 0.13
C GLY A 65 1.69 1.78 -0.78
N MET A 66 2.08 1.35 -1.98
CA MET A 66 2.73 2.20 -2.98
C MET A 66 1.81 3.33 -3.47
N ALA A 67 0.53 3.03 -3.69
CA ALA A 67 -0.46 4.06 -4.02
C ALA A 67 -0.71 5.01 -2.84
N VAL A 68 -0.80 4.50 -1.61
CA VAL A 68 -0.88 5.34 -0.39
C VAL A 68 0.32 6.27 -0.30
N ALA A 69 1.54 5.77 -0.57
CA ALA A 69 2.76 6.57 -0.54
C ALA A 69 2.70 7.74 -1.51
N ARG A 70 2.33 7.46 -2.76
CA ARG A 70 2.12 8.48 -3.80
C ARG A 70 1.11 9.54 -3.33
N MET A 71 -0.05 9.11 -2.84
CA MET A 71 -1.12 10.02 -2.47
C MET A 71 -0.81 10.88 -1.23
N LEU A 72 -0.04 10.36 -0.28
CA LEU A 72 0.43 11.13 0.88
C LEU A 72 1.50 12.14 0.48
N GLN A 73 2.43 11.75 -0.40
CA GLN A 73 3.42 12.66 -0.98
C GLN A 73 2.76 13.83 -1.72
N GLU A 74 1.73 13.56 -2.54
CA GLU A 74 0.91 14.58 -3.21
C GLU A 74 0.21 15.55 -2.23
N ARG A 75 0.01 15.13 -0.98
CA ARG A 75 -0.63 15.92 0.10
C ARG A 75 0.38 16.58 1.03
N GLY A 76 1.66 16.59 0.68
CA GLY A 76 2.70 17.29 1.42
C GLY A 76 3.33 16.50 2.57
N TRP A 77 3.06 15.19 2.66
CA TRP A 77 3.75 14.33 3.64
C TRP A 77 5.19 14.07 3.22
N ASN A 78 6.11 14.03 4.18
CA ASN A 78 7.46 13.55 3.94
C ASN A 78 7.44 12.01 3.92
N THR A 79 7.36 11.42 2.73
CA THR A 79 7.02 10.01 2.56
C THR A 79 8.25 9.17 2.16
N SER A 80 8.57 8.17 2.97
CA SER A 80 9.51 7.11 2.62
C SER A 80 8.75 5.81 2.32
N LEU A 81 9.09 5.17 1.19
CA LEU A 81 8.52 3.91 0.76
C LEU A 81 9.61 2.85 0.73
N LEU A 82 9.47 1.83 1.59
CA LEU A 82 10.45 0.78 1.80
C LEU A 82 9.93 -0.53 1.24
N LEU A 83 10.52 -1.03 0.16
CA LEU A 83 10.20 -2.33 -0.43
C LEU A 83 11.17 -3.40 0.09
N LEU A 84 10.65 -4.47 0.68
CA LEU A 84 11.47 -5.59 1.19
C LEU A 84 12.00 -6.53 0.09
N ALA A 85 11.76 -6.21 -1.17
CA ALA A 85 12.16 -6.98 -2.35
C ALA A 85 12.83 -6.06 -3.37
N SER A 86 13.32 -6.62 -4.46
CA SER A 86 13.73 -5.83 -5.63
C SER A 86 12.50 -5.29 -6.36
N SER A 87 12.54 -4.05 -6.84
CA SER A 87 11.47 -3.51 -7.69
C SER A 87 11.29 -4.30 -8.99
N SER A 88 12.36 -4.98 -9.45
CA SER A 88 12.29 -5.88 -10.62
C SER A 88 11.43 -7.13 -10.38
N ASP A 89 11.13 -7.48 -9.12
CA ASP A 89 10.24 -8.59 -8.79
C ASP A 89 8.76 -8.20 -8.79
N LEU A 90 8.46 -6.89 -8.87
CA LEU A 90 7.09 -6.39 -8.94
C LEU A 90 6.47 -6.73 -10.29
N LYS A 91 5.18 -7.04 -10.27
CA LYS A 91 4.40 -7.39 -11.47
C LYS A 91 3.07 -6.66 -11.43
N ASN A 92 2.46 -6.47 -12.60
CA ASN A 92 1.10 -5.96 -12.74
C ASN A 92 0.87 -4.64 -11.96
N ASP A 93 -0.16 -4.59 -11.10
CA ASP A 93 -0.58 -3.38 -10.40
C ASP A 93 0.47 -2.85 -9.41
N PRO A 94 1.13 -3.67 -8.55
CA PRO A 94 2.26 -3.21 -7.74
C PRO A 94 3.38 -2.54 -8.55
N ALA A 95 3.77 -3.10 -9.70
CA ALA A 95 4.78 -2.48 -10.55
C ALA A 95 4.34 -1.11 -11.08
N THR A 96 3.04 -0.99 -11.41
CA THR A 96 2.45 0.28 -11.85
C THR A 96 2.49 1.33 -10.75
N ASN A 97 2.09 0.99 -9.53
CA ASN A 97 2.07 1.93 -8.42
C ASN A 97 3.47 2.28 -7.90
N TRP A 98 4.42 1.35 -7.95
CA TRP A 98 5.83 1.64 -7.69
C TRP A 98 6.36 2.72 -8.64
N LYS A 99 6.13 2.55 -9.94
CA LYS A 99 6.53 3.54 -10.95
C LYS A 99 5.87 4.90 -10.68
N ARG A 100 4.57 4.93 -10.40
CA ARG A 100 3.85 6.18 -10.09
C ARG A 100 4.38 6.85 -8.83
N ALA A 101 4.74 6.08 -7.79
CA ALA A 101 5.32 6.63 -6.57
C ALA A 101 6.66 7.34 -6.84
N ILE A 102 7.53 6.73 -7.65
CA ILE A 102 8.79 7.34 -8.09
C ILE A 102 8.54 8.65 -8.84
N GLU A 103 7.59 8.65 -9.78
CA GLU A 103 7.27 9.82 -10.61
C GLU A 103 6.74 11.01 -9.79
N THR A 104 6.12 10.74 -8.64
CA THR A 104 5.63 11.74 -7.67
C THR A 104 6.71 12.26 -6.71
N GLY A 105 7.93 11.69 -6.77
CA GLY A 105 9.05 12.11 -5.92
C GLY A 105 9.06 11.49 -4.52
N VAL A 106 8.35 10.38 -4.31
CA VAL A 106 8.44 9.60 -3.06
C VAL A 106 9.88 9.10 -2.87
N HIS A 107 10.39 9.15 -1.64
CA HIS A 107 11.70 8.56 -1.31
C HIS A 107 11.59 7.02 -1.27
N CYS A 108 11.87 6.39 -2.41
CA CYS A 108 11.72 4.95 -2.60
C CYS A 108 13.04 4.20 -2.33
N PHE A 109 12.97 3.13 -1.55
CA PHE A 109 14.08 2.24 -1.24
C PHE A 109 13.65 0.79 -1.47
N GLU A 110 14.54 -0.05 -1.98
CA GLU A 110 14.29 -1.45 -2.28
C GLU A 110 15.35 -2.36 -1.65
N ASN A 111 15.07 -3.66 -1.57
CA ASN A 111 15.92 -4.64 -0.90
C ASN A 111 16.20 -4.28 0.59
N ILE A 112 15.23 -3.63 1.24
CA ILE A 112 15.33 -3.20 2.64
C ILE A 112 15.40 -4.41 3.58
N GLY A 113 16.41 -4.43 4.45
CA GLY A 113 16.57 -5.41 5.51
C GLY A 113 16.24 -4.86 6.91
N PRO A 114 16.28 -5.69 7.96
CA PRO A 114 15.95 -5.28 9.33
C PRO A 114 16.80 -4.10 9.85
N ALA A 115 18.08 -4.02 9.47
CA ALA A 115 18.96 -2.94 9.89
C ALA A 115 18.54 -1.58 9.29
N ASP A 116 18.09 -1.57 8.04
CA ASP A 116 17.63 -0.37 7.34
C ASP A 116 16.33 0.15 7.96
N LEU A 117 15.41 -0.75 8.33
CA LEU A 117 14.14 -0.39 8.98
C LEU A 117 14.36 0.46 10.23
N GLN A 118 15.34 0.12 11.07
CA GLN A 118 15.63 0.86 12.30
C GLN A 118 15.99 2.32 12.02
N VAL A 119 16.76 2.58 10.95
CA VAL A 119 17.15 3.94 10.53
C VAL A 119 15.92 4.73 10.08
N HIS A 120 15.01 4.08 9.34
CA HIS A 120 13.82 4.77 8.87
C HIS A 120 12.80 4.99 9.99
N PHE A 121 12.70 4.12 10.98
CA PHE A 121 11.65 4.20 12.01
C PHE A 121 11.90 5.25 13.09
N SER A 122 13.15 5.61 13.38
CA SER A 122 13.51 6.49 14.51
C SER A 122 12.87 7.88 14.47
N GLU A 123 12.49 8.36 13.29
CA GLU A 123 11.89 9.69 13.08
C GLU A 123 10.50 9.62 12.44
N ALA A 124 9.88 8.43 12.36
CA ALA A 124 8.58 8.30 11.72
C ALA A 124 7.47 8.69 12.68
N LYS A 125 6.62 9.65 12.28
CA LYS A 125 5.38 9.95 13.00
C LYS A 125 4.35 8.84 12.81
N LEU A 126 4.36 8.23 11.63
CA LEU A 126 3.45 7.15 11.24
C LEU A 126 4.21 6.06 10.49
N LEU A 127 3.93 4.81 10.87
CA LEU A 127 4.33 3.61 10.13
C LEU A 127 3.10 2.99 9.50
N VAL A 128 3.17 2.65 8.21
CA VAL A 128 2.14 1.90 7.50
C VAL A 128 2.69 0.53 7.12
N ASP A 129 2.04 -0.51 7.62
CA ASP A 129 2.31 -1.90 7.23
C ASP A 129 1.53 -2.26 5.97
N ALA A 130 2.26 -2.47 4.88
CA ALA A 130 1.76 -2.93 3.59
C ALA A 130 2.50 -4.22 3.16
N LEU A 131 2.90 -5.06 4.12
CA LEU A 131 3.69 -6.27 3.87
C LEU A 131 2.86 -7.41 3.27
N PHE A 132 1.80 -7.79 3.97
CA PHE A 132 1.00 -8.97 3.64
C PHE A 132 -0.50 -8.65 3.62
N GLY A 133 -1.19 -9.12 2.59
CA GLY A 133 -2.64 -9.02 2.47
C GLY A 133 -3.36 -10.24 3.04
N THR A 134 -4.59 -10.45 2.58
CA THR A 134 -5.47 -11.57 2.98
C THR A 134 -4.95 -12.97 2.63
N VAL A 135 -3.88 -13.07 1.84
CA VAL A 135 -3.21 -14.33 1.50
C VAL A 135 -1.80 -14.33 2.09
N LEU A 136 -1.65 -14.97 3.25
CA LEU A 136 -0.38 -15.44 3.77
C LEU A 136 -0.28 -16.94 3.51
N SER A 137 0.53 -17.34 2.53
CA SER A 137 0.75 -18.75 2.19
C SER A 137 1.98 -19.36 2.85
N LYS A 138 2.70 -18.58 3.68
CA LYS A 138 3.91 -19.03 4.40
C LYS A 138 3.88 -18.56 5.84
N SER A 139 4.49 -19.35 6.74
CA SER A 139 4.77 -18.92 8.10
C SER A 139 5.69 -17.70 8.08
N LEU A 140 5.37 -16.73 8.94
CA LEU A 140 6.21 -15.54 9.20
C LEU A 140 7.55 -15.95 9.83
#